data_AF-A0A0A1ZPB4-F1
#
_entry.id   AF-A0A0A1ZPB4-F1
#
_cell.length_a   1.000
_cell.length_b   1.000
_cell.length_c   1.000
_cell.angle_alpha   90.00
_cell.angle_beta   90.00
_cell.angle_gamma   90.00
#
_symmetry.space_group_name_H-M   'P 1'
#
loop_
_entity.id
_entity.type
_entity.pdbx_description
1 polymer ?
#
loop_
_entity_poly.entity_id
_entity_poly.type
_entity_poly.pdbx_seq_one_letter_code
_entity_poly.pdbx_strand_id
1 'polypeptide(L)'
;MKKKSLIYSDLSKKQLETLKELYVQKKVESMSHQELKKYVLEIISHQINDTIGKEEEMEAWREMSDFFGEQFEIITLEIQTKCPDDRNILSTEIDPQKERLELLERNNLDQEKKDMWDD
;
A
#
# COMPACT_ATOMS: atom_id res chain seq x y z
N MET A 1 23.95 28.89 31.67
CA MET A 1 22.93 29.40 30.72
C MET A 1 21.83 28.35 30.60
N LYS A 2 20.57 28.68 30.92
CA LYS A 2 19.46 27.73 30.71
C LYS A 2 19.35 27.49 29.20
N LYS A 3 19.56 26.25 28.75
CA LYS A 3 19.31 25.86 27.36
C LYS A 3 17.82 26.13 27.10
N LYS A 4 17.50 27.15 26.31
CA LYS A 4 16.13 27.32 25.81
C LYS A 4 15.87 26.12 24.91
N SER A 5 14.90 25.29 25.29
CA SER A 5 14.44 24.21 24.43
C SER A 5 13.70 24.86 23.25
N LEU A 6 14.19 24.62 22.05
CA LEU A 6 13.47 25.00 20.82
C LEU A 6 12.21 24.14 20.73
N ILE A 7 11.08 24.77 20.45
CA ILE A 7 9.81 24.09 20.18
C ILE A 7 9.49 24.18 18.68
N TYR A 8 8.60 23.31 18.20
CA TYR A 8 8.20 23.26 16.78
C TYR A 8 7.81 24.64 16.22
N SER A 9 7.08 25.43 17.02
CA SER A 9 6.60 26.76 16.65
C SER A 9 7.70 27.81 16.46
N ASP A 10 8.94 27.54 16.91
CA ASP A 10 10.07 28.46 16.73
C ASP A 10 10.68 28.38 15.32
N LEU A 11 10.31 27.35 14.55
CA LEU A 11 10.86 27.09 13.22
C LEU A 11 9.88 27.51 12.13
N SER A 12 10.37 28.25 11.15
CA SER A 12 9.63 28.47 9.91
C SER A 12 9.53 27.18 9.09
N LYS A 13 8.55 27.11 8.18
CA LYS A 13 8.38 25.97 7.27
C LYS A 13 9.67 25.62 6.50
N LYS A 14 10.40 26.63 6.00
CA LYS A 14 11.68 26.41 5.29
C LYS A 14 12.75 25.81 6.20
N GLN A 15 12.88 26.31 7.43
CA GLN A 15 13.85 25.78 8.40
C GLN A 15 13.50 24.34 8.82
N LEU A 16 12.20 24.03 8.91
CA LEU A 16 11.74 22.68 9.18
C LEU A 16 12.08 21.72 8.04
N GLU A 17 11.91 22.12 6.78
CA GLU A 17 12.32 21.30 5.63
C GLU A 17 13.83 21.05 5.63
N THR A 18 14.65 22.07 5.85
CA THR A 18 16.12 21.89 5.97
C THR A 18 16.50 20.98 7.15
N LEU A 19 15.75 21.04 8.26
CA LEU A 19 15.96 20.13 9.39
C LEU A 19 15.64 18.68 9.01
N LYS A 20 14.56 18.44 8.25
CA LYS A 20 14.21 17.10 7.76
C LYS A 20 15.29 16.56 6.83
N GLU A 21 15.77 17.36 5.88
CA GLU A 21 16.87 16.96 4.97
C GLU A 21 18.12 16.58 5.75
N LEU A 22 18.53 17.42 6.71
CA LEU A 22 19.70 17.15 7.56
C LEU A 22 19.52 15.88 8.40
N TYR A 23 18.30 15.67 8.92
CA TYR A 23 17.96 14.46 9.67
C TYR A 23 18.09 13.22 8.78
N VAL A 24 17.48 13.22 7.59
CA VAL A 24 17.55 12.10 6.64
C VAL A 24 18.99 11.78 6.29
N GLN A 25 19.79 12.79 5.94
CA GLN A 25 21.19 12.61 5.59
C GLN A 25 21.97 11.90 6.71
N LYS A 26 21.92 12.44 7.93
CA LYS A 26 22.61 11.84 9.09
C LYS A 26 22.06 10.47 9.45
N LYS A 27 20.76 10.26 9.25
CA LYS A 27 20.10 8.99 9.55
C LYS A 27 20.60 7.92 8.57
N VAL A 28 20.67 8.21 7.28
CA VAL A 28 21.24 7.30 6.27
C VAL A 28 22.73 7.02 6.53
N GLU A 29 23.53 8.04 6.84
CA GLU A 29 24.97 7.88 7.12
C GLU A 29 25.27 7.04 8.37
N SER A 30 24.37 7.07 9.36
CA SER A 30 24.55 6.32 10.61
C SER A 30 24.02 4.89 10.57
N MET A 31 23.24 4.53 9.55
CA MET A 31 22.66 3.19 9.42
C MET A 31 23.54 2.30 8.56
N SER A 32 23.67 1.04 8.97
CA SER A 32 24.25 0.00 8.12
C SER A 32 23.35 -0.28 6.91
N HIS A 33 23.92 -0.91 5.88
CA HIS A 33 23.15 -1.29 4.70
C HIS A 33 22.00 -2.26 5.03
N GLN A 34 22.14 -3.11 6.05
CA GLN A 34 21.07 -4.00 6.50
C GLN A 34 19.94 -3.24 7.19
N GLU A 35 20.27 -2.27 8.05
CA GLU A 35 19.27 -1.42 8.71
C GLU A 35 18.55 -0.53 7.71
N LEU A 36 19.26 0.00 6.72
CA LEU A 36 18.65 0.79 5.65
C LEU A 36 17.67 -0.04 4.82
N LYS A 37 18.03 -1.29 4.47
CA LYS A 37 17.11 -2.21 3.80
C LYS A 37 15.85 -2.46 4.62
N LYS A 38 16.00 -2.72 5.92
CA LYS A 38 14.88 -2.95 6.82
C LYS A 38 13.99 -1.71 6.92
N TYR A 39 14.60 -0.53 7.05
CA TYR A 39 13.89 0.75 7.11
C TYR A 39 13.06 1.02 5.86
N VAL A 40 13.62 0.79 4.67
CA VAL A 40 12.87 0.96 3.40
C VAL A 40 11.71 -0.02 3.31
N LEU A 41 11.92 -1.29 3.68
CA LEU A 41 10.85 -2.29 3.70
C LEU A 41 9.71 -1.92 4.66
N GLU A 42 10.04 -1.40 5.85
CA GLU A 42 9.06 -0.93 6.82
C GLU A 42 8.25 0.26 6.29
N ILE A 43 8.89 1.20 5.56
CA ILE A 43 8.18 2.32 4.94
C ILE A 43 7.16 1.82 3.92
N ILE A 44 7.57 0.97 2.98
CA ILE A 44 6.69 0.41 1.95
C ILE A 44 5.53 -0.34 2.61
N SER A 45 5.82 -1.13 3.65
CA SER A 45 4.81 -1.88 4.39
C SER A 45 3.79 -0.98 5.08
N HIS A 46 4.21 0.13 5.70
CA HIS A 46 3.28 1.08 6.31
C HIS A 46 2.44 1.80 5.25
N GLN A 47 3.03 2.23 4.13
CA GLN A 47 2.28 2.87 3.04
C GLN A 47 1.17 1.97 2.50
N ILE A 48 1.46 0.69 2.31
CA ILE A 48 0.47 -0.27 1.80
C ILE A 48 -0.57 -0.60 2.90
N ASN A 49 -0.11 -1.00 4.09
CA ASN A 49 -1.00 -1.54 5.14
C ASN A 49 -1.86 -0.51 5.86
N ASP A 50 -1.43 0.75 5.91
CA ASP A 50 -2.18 1.82 6.58
C ASP A 50 -3.29 2.41 5.69
N THR A 51 -3.50 1.87 4.48
CA THR A 51 -4.54 2.32 3.54
C THR A 51 -5.68 1.32 3.39
N ILE A 52 -6.86 1.83 3.01
CA ILE A 52 -8.06 1.03 2.80
C ILE A 52 -8.16 0.66 1.32
N GLY A 53 -8.06 -0.62 1.01
CA GLY A 53 -8.15 -1.16 -0.35
C GLY A 53 -6.77 -1.51 -0.95
N LYS A 54 -6.77 -1.88 -2.23
CA LYS A 54 -5.56 -2.37 -2.95
C LYS A 54 -4.81 -1.32 -3.76
N GLU A 55 -5.19 -0.04 -3.68
CA GLU A 55 -4.60 0.98 -4.56
C GLU A 55 -3.11 1.18 -4.30
N GLU A 56 -2.69 1.33 -3.04
CA GLU A 56 -1.27 1.49 -2.69
C GLU A 56 -0.47 0.21 -2.99
N GLU A 57 -1.08 -0.96 -2.89
CA GLU A 57 -0.45 -2.22 -3.28
C GLU A 57 -0.21 -2.27 -4.79
N MET A 58 -1.18 -1.80 -5.59
CA MET A 58 -1.02 -1.65 -7.04
C MET A 58 -0.02 -0.55 -7.42
N GLU A 59 0.06 0.54 -6.66
CA GLU A 59 1.04 1.60 -6.87
C GLU A 59 2.46 1.13 -6.56
N ALA A 60 2.66 0.47 -5.42
CA ALA A 60 3.94 -0.17 -5.08
C ALA A 60 4.33 -1.23 -6.12
N TRP A 61 3.37 -2.01 -6.62
CA TRP A 61 3.60 -2.96 -7.72
C TRP A 61 4.08 -2.25 -8.99
N ARG A 62 3.42 -1.16 -9.40
CA ARG A 62 3.82 -0.35 -10.57
C ARG A 62 5.22 0.22 -10.39
N GLU A 63 5.52 0.79 -9.22
CA GLU A 63 6.86 1.33 -8.92
C GLU A 63 7.94 0.24 -9.00
N MET A 64 7.70 -0.94 -8.43
CA MET A 64 8.62 -2.07 -8.52
C MET A 64 8.79 -2.53 -9.97
N SER A 65 7.70 -2.66 -10.72
CA SER A 65 7.72 -3.02 -12.14
C SER A 65 8.55 -2.03 -12.96
N ASP A 66 8.36 -0.72 -12.75
CA ASP A 66 9.09 0.33 -13.45
C ASP A 66 10.58 0.34 -13.07
N PHE A 67 10.91 0.07 -11.81
CA PHE A 67 12.29 0.00 -11.34
C PHE A 67 13.06 -1.19 -11.91
N PHE A 68 12.44 -2.38 -11.94
CA PHE A 68 13.06 -3.61 -12.43
C PHE A 68 12.97 -3.75 -13.97
N GLY A 69 12.02 -3.06 -14.61
CA GLY A 69 11.85 -3.02 -16.06
C GLY A 69 11.72 -4.43 -16.66
N GLU A 70 12.51 -4.71 -17.70
CA GLU A 70 12.50 -5.99 -18.42
C GLU A 70 12.86 -7.20 -17.54
N GLN A 71 13.56 -6.99 -16.42
CA GLN A 71 13.94 -8.07 -15.50
C GLN A 71 12.82 -8.42 -14.52
N PHE A 72 11.79 -7.59 -14.41
CA PHE A 72 10.73 -7.74 -13.42
C PHE A 72 10.03 -9.10 -13.53
N GLU A 73 9.69 -9.51 -14.75
CA GLU A 73 9.04 -10.80 -15.00
C GLU A 73 9.93 -11.98 -14.61
N ILE A 74 11.21 -11.93 -14.97
CA ILE A 74 12.19 -13.00 -14.65
C ILE A 74 12.35 -13.13 -13.13
N ILE A 75 12.50 -12.01 -12.43
CA ILE A 75 12.63 -11.97 -10.97
C ILE A 75 11.36 -12.51 -10.30
N THR A 76 10.19 -12.11 -10.79
CA THR A 76 8.90 -12.57 -10.24
C THR A 76 8.72 -14.08 -10.41
N LEU A 77 9.06 -14.61 -11.59
CA LEU A 77 9.04 -16.06 -11.85
C LEU A 77 10.06 -16.81 -10.98
N GLU A 78 11.24 -16.24 -10.77
CA GLU A 78 12.26 -16.81 -9.88
C GLU A 78 11.79 -16.84 -8.41
N ILE A 79 11.08 -15.80 -7.97
CA ILE A 79 10.47 -15.76 -6.62
C ILE A 79 9.38 -16.83 -6.50
N GLN A 80 8.47 -16.94 -7.48
CA GLN A 80 7.39 -17.93 -7.49
C GLN A 80 7.92 -19.37 -7.46
N THR A 81 9.03 -19.64 -8.14
CA THR A 81 9.67 -20.96 -8.15
C THR A 81 10.42 -21.28 -6.85
N LYS A 82 10.99 -20.27 -6.18
CA LYS A 82 11.69 -20.41 -4.89
C LYS A 82 10.74 -20.47 -3.69
N CYS A 83 9.55 -19.88 -3.78
CA CYS A 83 8.52 -19.86 -2.74
C CYS A 83 7.21 -20.51 -3.22
N PRO A 84 7.14 -21.85 -3.32
CA PRO A 84 5.99 -22.57 -3.90
C PRO A 84 4.72 -22.69 -3.02
N ASP A 85 4.70 -22.12 -1.80
CA ASP A 85 3.52 -22.00 -0.90
C ASP A 85 3.46 -20.54 -0.40
N ASP A 86 2.35 -19.79 -0.40
CA ASP A 86 0.91 -20.13 -0.36
C ASP A 86 0.20 -20.17 -1.72
N ARG A 87 -0.16 -21.38 -2.19
CA ARG A 87 -1.26 -21.51 -3.14
C ARG A 87 -2.57 -21.16 -2.42
N ASN A 88 -3.24 -20.09 -2.86
CA ASN A 88 -4.55 -19.59 -2.41
C ASN A 88 -4.59 -18.67 -1.18
N ILE A 89 -3.86 -17.56 -1.22
CA ILE A 89 -4.47 -16.28 -0.81
C ILE A 89 -4.45 -15.34 -2.02
N LEU A 90 -4.98 -15.82 -3.15
CA LEU A 90 -5.85 -14.92 -3.90
C LEU A 90 -6.89 -14.50 -2.88
N SER A 91 -6.72 -13.31 -2.31
CA SER A 91 -7.84 -12.59 -1.74
C SER A 91 -8.90 -12.62 -2.82
N THR A 92 -9.82 -13.57 -2.69
CA THR A 92 -11.21 -13.38 -3.06
C THR A 92 -11.69 -12.28 -2.11
N GLU A 93 -11.11 -11.09 -2.22
CA GLU A 93 -11.88 -9.87 -2.14
C GLU A 93 -12.85 -10.02 -3.28
N ILE A 94 -13.96 -10.67 -2.94
CA ILE A 94 -15.22 -10.48 -3.60
C ILE A 94 -15.32 -8.97 -3.72
N ASP A 95 -15.14 -8.45 -4.94
CA ASP A 95 -15.38 -7.05 -5.23
C ASP A 95 -16.80 -6.76 -4.70
N PRO A 96 -16.96 -5.87 -3.69
CA PRO A 96 -18.28 -5.57 -3.13
C PRO A 96 -19.26 -5.12 -4.23
N GLN A 97 -18.75 -4.55 -5.32
CA GLN A 97 -19.56 -4.19 -6.48
C GLN A 97 -20.04 -5.42 -7.25
N LYS A 98 -19.20 -6.45 -7.38
CA LYS A 98 -19.57 -7.73 -8.01
C LYS A 98 -20.60 -8.49 -7.17
N GLU A 99 -20.44 -8.56 -5.85
CA GLU A 99 -21.45 -9.15 -4.97
C GLU A 99 -22.78 -8.41 -5.04
N ARG A 100 -22.72 -7.07 -5.06
CA ARG A 100 -23.91 -6.23 -5.21
C ARG A 100 -24.59 -6.42 -6.56
N LEU A 101 -23.82 -6.61 -7.64
CA LEU A 101 -24.36 -6.89 -8.98
C LEU A 101 -25.01 -8.28 -9.02
N GLU A 102 -24.38 -9.31 -8.45
CA GLU A 102 -24.94 -10.67 -8.35
C GLU A 102 -26.21 -10.71 -7.48
N LEU A 103 -26.25 -9.95 -6.39
CA LEU A 103 -27.45 -9.81 -5.55
C LEU A 103 -28.58 -9.07 -6.29
N LEU A 104 -28.27 -8.02 -7.05
CA LEU A 104 -29.24 -7.31 -7.89
C LEU A 104 -29.78 -8.21 -9.01
N GLU A 105 -28.91 -9.00 -9.65
CA GLU A 105 -29.30 -9.94 -10.70
C GLU A 105 -30.19 -11.07 -10.14
N ARG A 106 -29.85 -11.62 -8.96
CA ARG A 106 -30.69 -12.59 -8.25
C ARG A 106 -32.05 -11.98 -7.85
N ASN A 107 -32.07 -10.74 -7.36
CA ASN A 107 -33.32 -10.05 -7.00
C ASN A 107 -34.18 -9.73 -8.25
N ASN A 108 -33.54 -9.36 -9.36
CA ASN A 108 -34.24 -9.09 -10.63
C ASN A 108 -34.80 -10.38 -11.26
N LEU A 109 -34.09 -11.51 -11.15
CA LEU A 109 -34.60 -12.82 -11.53
C LEU A 109 -35.81 -13.24 -10.68
N ASP A 110 -35.79 -12.92 -9.38
CA ASP A 110 -36.91 -13.17 -8.47
C ASP A 110 -38.09 -12.20 -8.65
N GLN A 111 -37.91 -11.07 -9.34
CA GLN A 111 -38.95 -10.09 -9.64
C GLN A 111 -39.79 -10.41 -10.88
N GLU A 112 -39.52 -11.51 -11.59
CA GLU A 112 -40.35 -11.91 -12.71
C GLU A 112 -41.79 -12.28 -12.30
N LYS A 113 -42.09 -12.43 -10.99
CA LYS A 113 -43.46 -12.62 -10.50
C LYS A 113 -43.70 -12.00 -9.12
N LYS A 114 -44.35 -10.83 -9.09
CA LYS A 114 -45.72 -10.63 -8.59
C LYS A 114 -45.95 -9.13 -8.42
N ASP A 115 -46.81 -8.57 -9.27
CA ASP A 115 -47.38 -7.24 -9.03
C ASP A 115 -48.18 -7.30 -7.73
N MET A 116 -47.78 -6.52 -6.74
CA MET A 116 -48.37 -6.51 -5.39
C MET A 116 -49.28 -5.29 -5.18
N TRP A 117 -49.69 -4.63 -6.28
CA TRP A 117 -50.50 -3.41 -6.26
C TRP A 117 -51.88 -3.57 -6.92
N ASP A 118 -52.26 -4.79 -7.31
CA ASP A 118 -53.65 -5.14 -7.66
C ASP A 118 -54.30 -5.89 -6.48
N ASP A 119 -54.73 -5.13 -5.45
CA ASP A 119 -55.92 -5.37 -4.61
C ASP A 119 -56.18 -4.17 -3.66
#